data_AF-A0A539DHX4-F1
#
_entry.id   AF-A0A539DHX4-F1
#
_cell.length_a   1.000
_cell.length_b   1.000
_cell.length_c   1.000
_cell.angle_alpha   90.00
_cell.angle_beta   90.00
_cell.angle_gamma   90.00
#
_symmetry.space_group_name_H-M   'P 1'
#
loop_
_entity.id
_entity.type
_entity.pdbx_description
1 polymer ?
#
loop_
_entity_poly.entity_id
_entity_poly.type
_entity_poly.pdbx_seq_one_letter_code
_entity_poly.pdbx_strand_id
1 'polypeptide(L)'
;MSDPVKTSAAIVAIIGAPNAGKSTLVNQIVGSKIAIVTQKVQTTRAPLRGIAMRGSAQIVLIDTPGVFAPRRRLDRAMVRAAWGSAGDADMVVHLVDAPSQARSIAGKPDGAQQDRRHAA
;
A
#
# COMPACT_ATOMS: atom_id res chain seq x y z
N MET A 1 -18.08 22.45 33.02
CA MET A 1 -18.02 21.85 31.68
C MET A 1 -16.56 21.48 31.44
N SER A 2 -16.26 20.22 31.15
CA SER A 2 -14.89 19.79 30.81
C SER A 2 -14.50 20.37 29.45
N ASP A 3 -13.24 20.77 29.27
CA ASP A 3 -12.73 21.23 27.99
C ASP A 3 -12.99 20.21 26.88
N PRO A 4 -13.32 20.65 25.65
CA PRO A 4 -13.51 19.74 24.54
C PRO A 4 -12.22 18.97 24.27
N VAL A 5 -12.33 17.64 24.15
CA VAL A 5 -11.20 16.77 23.85
C VAL A 5 -10.62 17.16 22.50
N LYS A 6 -9.31 17.48 22.46
CA LYS A 6 -8.60 17.79 21.22
C LYS A 6 -8.57 16.55 20.32
N THR A 7 -9.08 16.68 19.09
CA THR A 7 -9.08 15.63 18.07
C THR A 7 -8.04 15.90 16.99
N SER A 8 -7.64 14.86 16.27
CA SER A 8 -6.76 14.98 15.10
C SER A 8 -7.11 13.91 14.06
N ALA A 9 -6.90 14.22 12.79
CA ALA A 9 -7.11 13.29 11.69
C ALA A 9 -6.05 13.48 10.61
N ALA A 10 -5.69 12.40 9.92
CA ALA A 10 -4.77 12.44 8.77
C ALA A 10 -5.07 11.31 7.77
N ILE A 11 -4.81 11.60 6.50
CA ILE A 11 -4.80 10.64 5.40
C ILE A 11 -3.36 10.17 5.19
N VAL A 12 -3.17 8.85 5.22
CA VAL A 12 -1.84 8.23 5.09
C VAL A 12 -1.85 7.24 3.94
N ALA A 13 -1.10 7.52 2.88
CA ALA A 13 -0.97 6.61 1.76
C ALA A 13 0.15 5.59 2.00
N ILE A 14 -0.16 4.29 1.84
CA ILE A 14 0.84 3.22 1.89
C ILE A 14 1.24 2.84 0.46
N ILE A 15 2.48 3.13 0.10
CA ILE A 15 3.06 2.82 -1.23
C ILE A 15 4.19 1.80 -1.11
N GLY A 16 4.52 1.17 -2.23
CA GLY A 16 5.61 0.20 -2.31
C GLY A 16 5.43 -0.77 -3.47
N ALA A 17 6.43 -1.62 -3.69
CA ALA A 17 6.40 -2.63 -4.74
C ALA A 17 5.19 -3.60 -4.59
N PRO A 18 4.77 -4.31 -5.66
CA PRO A 18 3.86 -5.44 -5.53
C PRO A 18 4.36 -6.42 -4.47
N ASN A 19 3.43 -7.01 -3.71
CA ASN A 19 3.71 -7.98 -2.64
C ASN A 19 4.59 -7.49 -1.47
N ALA A 20 4.86 -6.18 -1.35
CA ALA A 20 5.60 -5.61 -0.20
C ALA A 20 4.88 -5.72 1.17
N GLY A 21 3.69 -6.33 1.23
CA GLY A 21 2.93 -6.47 2.49
C GLY A 21 1.99 -5.31 2.84
N LYS A 22 1.72 -4.39 1.90
CA LYS A 22 0.89 -3.17 2.14
C LYS A 22 -0.48 -3.49 2.73
N SER A 23 -1.27 -4.32 2.04
CA SER A 23 -2.60 -4.74 2.48
C SER A 23 -2.58 -5.50 3.80
N THR A 24 -1.51 -6.27 4.07
CA THR A 24 -1.31 -6.92 5.36
C THR A 24 -1.11 -5.89 6.47
N LEU A 25 -0.24 -4.89 6.26
CA LEU A 25 -0.01 -3.81 7.21
C LEU A 25 -1.30 -3.02 7.48
N VAL A 26 -2.07 -2.69 6.44
CA VAL A 26 -3.36 -1.99 6.60
C VAL A 26 -4.32 -2.81 7.45
N ASN A 27 -4.51 -4.10 7.15
CA ASN A 27 -5.38 -4.97 7.95
C ASN A 27 -4.95 -5.04 9.43
N GLN A 28 -3.63 -5.08 9.69
CA GLN A 28 -3.12 -5.12 11.06
C GLN A 28 -3.37 -3.81 11.80
N ILE A 29 -3.13 -2.65 11.16
CA ILE A 29 -3.36 -1.34 11.81
C ILE A 29 -4.86 -1.09 12.04
N VAL A 30 -5.72 -1.51 11.10
CA VAL A 30 -7.18 -1.40 11.25
C VAL A 30 -7.73 -2.42 12.27
N GLY A 31 -7.02 -3.52 12.50
CA GLY A 31 -7.46 -4.59 13.40
C GLY A 31 -8.52 -5.52 12.78
N SER A 32 -8.75 -5.45 11.47
CA SER A 32 -9.68 -6.33 10.76
C SER A 32 -9.25 -6.57 9.32
N LYS A 33 -9.73 -7.67 8.73
CA LYS A 33 -9.39 -8.06 7.35
C LYS A 33 -10.27 -7.32 6.35
N ILE A 34 -9.87 -6.10 5.99
CA ILE A 34 -10.59 -5.24 5.03
C ILE A 34 -10.00 -5.26 3.62
N ALA A 35 -8.71 -5.58 3.50
CA ALA A 35 -7.97 -5.65 2.24
C ALA A 35 -7.64 -7.10 1.87
N ILE A 36 -7.64 -7.38 0.56
CA ILE A 36 -7.28 -8.71 0.03
C ILE A 36 -5.76 -8.91 0.18
N VAL A 37 -5.36 -10.04 0.75
CA VAL A 37 -3.96 -10.44 0.89
C VAL A 37 -3.74 -11.75 0.17
N THR A 38 -2.85 -11.75 -0.81
CA THR A 38 -2.39 -12.95 -1.53
C THR A 38 -1.03 -12.69 -2.16
N GLN A 39 -0.31 -13.76 -2.49
CA GLN A 39 0.97 -13.69 -3.21
C GLN A 39 0.77 -13.36 -4.70
N LYS A 40 -0.45 -13.47 -5.24
CA LYS A 40 -0.74 -13.09 -6.62
C LYS A 40 -0.43 -11.61 -6.83
N VAL A 41 0.38 -11.33 -7.84
CA VAL A 41 0.66 -9.95 -8.28
C VAL A 41 -0.65 -9.28 -8.71
N GLN A 42 -0.73 -7.95 -8.56
CA GLN A 42 -1.88 -7.13 -8.97
C GLN A 42 -3.19 -7.41 -8.20
N THR A 43 -3.07 -7.76 -6.92
CA THR A 43 -4.21 -7.98 -6.02
C THR A 43 -4.99 -6.69 -5.74
N THR A 44 -4.31 -5.61 -5.34
CA THR A 44 -4.92 -4.30 -5.13
C THR A 44 -4.89 -3.51 -6.44
N ARG A 45 -6.03 -3.37 -7.11
CA ARG A 45 -6.15 -2.66 -8.41
C ARG A 45 -6.71 -1.24 -8.29
N ALA A 46 -7.37 -0.94 -7.19
CA ALA A 46 -7.88 0.37 -6.84
C ALA A 46 -7.51 0.68 -5.38
N PRO A 47 -7.34 1.96 -5.01
CA PRO A 47 -7.07 2.32 -3.63
C PRO A 47 -8.21 1.90 -2.70
N LEU A 48 -7.87 1.33 -1.55
CA LEU A 48 -8.82 0.97 -0.49
C LEU A 48 -8.55 1.82 0.75
N ARG A 49 -9.62 2.30 1.39
CA ARG A 49 -9.52 3.12 2.60
C ARG A 49 -9.83 2.30 3.84
N GLY A 50 -8.87 2.23 4.76
CA GLY A 50 -9.03 1.68 6.09
C GLY A 50 -9.02 2.80 7.13
N ILE A 51 -9.87 2.70 8.15
CA ILE A 51 -9.90 3.68 9.24
C ILE A 51 -9.35 3.01 10.50
N ALA A 52 -8.33 3.62 11.09
CA ALA A 52 -7.79 3.23 12.38
C ALA A 52 -7.97 4.36 13.39
N MET A 53 -8.34 4.02 14.62
CA MET A 53 -8.52 4.95 15.72
C MET A 53 -7.45 4.70 16.79
N ARG A 54 -6.83 5.76 17.32
CA ARG A 54 -5.95 5.68 18.48
C ARG A 54 -6.23 6.85 19.42
N GLY A 55 -6.96 6.59 20.50
CA GLY A 55 -7.47 7.66 21.37
C GLY A 55 -8.37 8.61 20.59
N SER A 56 -8.09 9.92 20.64
CA SER A 56 -8.81 10.97 19.88
C SER A 56 -8.24 11.23 18.48
N ALA A 57 -7.32 10.39 17.99
CA ALA A 57 -6.73 10.49 16.65
C ALA A 57 -7.34 9.47 15.69
N GLN A 58 -7.67 9.92 14.48
CA GLN A 58 -8.16 9.10 13.38
C GLN A 58 -7.14 9.06 12.23
N ILE A 59 -6.89 7.88 11.69
CA ILE A 59 -5.99 7.70 10.55
C ILE A 59 -6.77 7.03 9.43
N VAL A 60 -6.86 7.68 8.28
CA VAL A 60 -7.40 7.10 7.04
C VAL A 60 -6.23 6.55 6.24
N LEU A 61 -6.02 5.24 6.33
CA LEU A 61 -4.99 4.52 5.59
C LEU A 61 -5.48 4.26 4.16
N ILE A 62 -4.69 4.64 3.17
CA ILE A 62 -4.94 4.28 1.77
C ILE A 62 -4.02 3.13 1.38
N ASP A 63 -4.57 1.92 1.25
CA ASP A 63 -3.88 0.79 0.62
C ASP A 63 -3.85 1.01 -0.89
N THR A 64 -2.65 1.14 -1.47
CA THR A 64 -2.50 1.44 -2.89
C THR A 64 -2.10 0.22 -3.71
N PRO A 65 -2.38 0.20 -5.04
CA PRO A 65 -1.74 -0.74 -5.94
C PRO A 65 -0.22 -0.71 -5.82
N GLY A 66 0.43 -1.85 -6.04
CA GLY A 66 1.89 -1.89 -6.09
C GLY A 66 2.44 -0.99 -7.20
N VAL A 67 3.58 -0.32 -6.95
CA VAL A 67 4.27 0.50 -7.95
C VAL A 67 5.28 -0.35 -8.71
N PHE A 68 5.18 -0.35 -10.05
CA PHE A 68 6.03 -1.14 -10.94
C PHE A 68 6.07 -0.50 -12.35
N ALA A 69 6.96 -0.98 -13.22
CA ALA A 69 7.02 -0.53 -14.61
C ALA A 69 5.79 -1.01 -15.40
N PRO A 70 4.90 -0.10 -15.86
CA PRO A 70 3.64 -0.50 -16.47
C PRO A 70 3.82 -0.90 -17.94
N ARG A 71 3.07 -1.93 -18.39
CA ARG A 71 3.08 -2.37 -19.80
C ARG A 71 1.71 -2.21 -20.45
N ARG A 72 0.65 -2.56 -19.74
CA ARG A 72 -0.74 -2.51 -20.22
C ARG A 72 -1.47 -1.26 -19.71
N ARG A 73 -2.65 -0.97 -20.28
CA ARG A 73 -3.48 0.19 -19.88
C ARG A 73 -3.88 0.14 -18.41
N LEU A 74 -4.22 -1.05 -17.92
CA LEU A 74 -4.56 -1.28 -16.51
C LEU A 74 -3.37 -0.98 -15.59
N ASP A 75 -2.17 -1.46 -15.92
CA ASP A 75 -0.97 -1.19 -15.14
C ASP A 75 -0.73 0.31 -14.99
N ARG A 76 -0.87 1.07 -16.09
CA ARG A 76 -0.73 2.53 -16.06
C ARG A 76 -1.78 3.17 -15.16
N ALA A 77 -3.02 2.68 -15.17
CA ALA A 77 -4.07 3.18 -14.29
C ALA A 77 -3.77 2.87 -12.82
N MET A 78 -3.27 1.67 -12.52
CA MET A 78 -2.89 1.27 -11.17
C MET A 78 -1.75 2.11 -10.61
N VAL A 79 -0.67 2.29 -11.39
CA VAL A 79 0.48 3.11 -10.99
C VAL A 79 0.05 4.57 -10.81
N ARG A 80 -0.78 5.12 -11.71
CA ARG A 80 -1.35 6.46 -11.53
C ARG A 80 -2.20 6.57 -10.26
N ALA A 81 -3.01 5.56 -9.94
CA ALA A 81 -3.83 5.58 -8.74
C ALA A 81 -2.99 5.55 -7.45
N ALA A 82 -1.89 4.78 -7.44
CA ALA A 82 -0.95 4.75 -6.33
C ALA A 82 -0.26 6.11 -6.12
N TRP A 83 0.25 6.71 -7.19
CA TRP A 83 0.89 8.04 -7.11
C TRP A 83 -0.10 9.17 -6.81
N GLY A 84 -1.33 9.10 -7.34
CA GLY A 84 -2.39 10.05 -6.99
C GLY A 84 -2.73 9.99 -5.51
N SER A 85 -2.89 8.78 -4.96
CA SER A 85 -3.13 8.60 -3.53
C SER A 85 -1.99 9.14 -2.66
N ALA A 86 -0.74 9.02 -3.11
CA ALA A 86 0.41 9.57 -2.43
C ALA A 86 0.47 11.11 -2.50
N GLY A 87 0.07 11.70 -3.62
CA GLY A 87 0.01 13.16 -3.80
C GLY A 87 -1.08 13.83 -2.99
N ASP A 88 -2.20 13.14 -2.77
CA ASP A 88 -3.35 13.66 -2.02
C ASP A 88 -3.26 13.40 -0.49
N ALA A 89 -2.24 12.67 -0.02
CA ALA A 89 -2.13 12.27 1.38
C ALA A 89 -1.36 13.30 2.22
N ASP A 90 -1.76 13.45 3.49
CA ASP A 90 -1.01 14.25 4.47
C ASP A 90 0.36 13.63 4.78
N MET A 91 0.45 12.30 4.71
CA MET A 91 1.69 11.54 4.90
C MET A 91 1.77 10.33 3.97
N VAL A 92 3.01 9.96 3.62
CA VAL A 92 3.29 8.76 2.81
C VAL A 92 4.14 7.78 3.59
N VAL A 93 3.70 6.53 3.63
CA VAL A 93 4.47 5.39 4.17
C VAL A 93 4.97 4.56 2.99
N HIS A 94 6.27 4.56 2.78
CA HIS A 94 6.91 3.68 1.81
C HIS A 94 7.28 2.35 2.48
N LEU A 95 6.54 1.29 2.12
CA LEU A 95 6.76 -0.04 2.65
C LEU A 95 7.68 -0.85 1.72
N VAL A 96 8.75 -1.39 2.32
CA VAL A 96 9.78 -2.16 1.62
C VAL A 96 9.86 -3.56 2.20
N ASP A 97 9.79 -4.57 1.33
CA ASP A 97 10.12 -5.95 1.67
C ASP A 97 11.64 -6.10 1.71
N ALA A 98 12.20 -6.16 2.93
CA ALA A 98 13.64 -6.18 3.16
C ALA A 98 14.37 -7.32 2.42
N PRO A 99 13.93 -8.59 2.50
CA PRO A 99 14.47 -9.67 1.66
C PRO A 99 14.48 -9.37 0.16
N SER A 100 13.41 -8.82 -0.39
CA SER A 100 13.34 -8.47 -1.82
C SER A 100 14.27 -7.31 -2.17
N GLN A 101 14.32 -6.28 -1.33
CA GLN A 101 15.23 -5.15 -1.50
C GLN A 101 16.70 -5.58 -1.46
N ALA A 102 17.07 -6.45 -0.53
CA ALA A 102 18.44 -6.98 -0.43
C ALA A 102 18.85 -7.76 -1.69
N ARG A 103 17.94 -8.56 -2.28
CA ARG A 103 18.17 -9.24 -3.56
C ARG A 103 18.36 -8.25 -4.70
N SER A 104 17.50 -7.24 -4.79
CA SER A 104 17.55 -6.21 -5.82
C SER A 104 18.87 -5.44 -5.80
N ILE A 105 19.32 -5.02 -4.61
CA ILE A 105 20.63 -4.35 -4.40
C ILE A 105 21.79 -5.25 -4.81
N ALA A 106 21.69 -6.56 -4.59
CA ALA A 106 22.68 -7.55 -5.02
C ALA A 106 22.59 -7.91 -6.52
N GLY A 107 21.76 -7.23 -7.31
CA GLY A 107 21.56 -7.49 -8.75
C GLY A 107 20.84 -8.82 -9.05
N LYS A 108 20.24 -9.46 -8.05
CA LYS A 108 19.47 -10.70 -8.21
C LYS A 108 18.00 -10.37 -8.51
N PRO A 109 17.32 -11.16 -9.35
CA PRO A 109 15.90 -10.93 -9.64
C PRO A 109 15.05 -11.04 -8.38
N ASP A 110 14.25 -9.99 -8.14
CA ASP A 110 13.26 -9.91 -7.08
C ASP A 110 12.12 -10.92 -7.35
N GLY A 111 11.45 -11.44 -6.31
CA GLY A 111 10.36 -12.42 -6.47
C GLY A 111 9.22 -11.95 -7.39
N ALA A 112 8.98 -10.63 -7.46
CA ALA A 112 8.03 -10.01 -8.39
C ALA A 112 8.40 -10.16 -9.88
N GLN A 113 9.63 -10.60 -10.19
CA GLN A 113 10.12 -10.86 -11.54
C GLN A 113 9.90 -12.32 -11.99
N GLN A 114 9.75 -13.25 -11.05
CA GLN A 114 9.54 -14.68 -11.34
C GLN A 114 8.08 -15.00 -11.70
N ASP A 115 7.10 -14.35 -11.05
CA ASP A 115 5.67 -14.49 -11.38
C ASP A 115 5.30 -13.90 -12.76
N ARG A 116 6.22 -13.16 -13.40
CA ARG A 116 6.02 -12.56 -14.74
C ARG A 116 5.91 -13.58 -15.87
N ARG A 117 6.21 -14.88 -15.62
CA ARG A 117 6.14 -15.94 -16.64
C ARG A 117 4.75 -16.56 -16.81
N HIS A 118 3.84 -16.40 -15.85
CA HIS A 118 2.53 -17.10 -15.87
C HIS A 118 1.33 -16.20 -16.24
N ALA A 119 1.57 -14.93 -16.60
CA ALA A 119 0.55 -13.96 -17.00
C ALA A 119 0.59 -13.58 -18.50
N ALA A 120 1.32 -14.38 -19.30
CA ALA A 120 1.32 -14.31 -20.76
C ALA A 120 0.05 -14.96 -21.32
#